data_AF-A0A7S3CYF7-F1
#
_entry.id   AF-A0A7S3CYF7-F1
#
_cell.length_a   1.000
_cell.length_b   1.000
_cell.length_c   1.000
_cell.angle_alpha   90.00
_cell.angle_beta   90.00
_cell.angle_gamma   90.00
#
_symmetry.space_group_name_H-M   'P 1'
#
loop_
_entity.id
_entity.type
_entity.pdbx_description
1 polymer ?
#
loop_
_entity_poly.entity_id
_entity_poly.type
_entity_poly.pdbx_seq_one_letter_code
_entity_poly.pdbx_strand_id
1 'polypeptide(L)'
;MAEMPATISAELVKELKGSTELPPYNAKTIVMVAQEISVLASKGGELMSEYAKSESEGDEVAMAKYRGGVNVFFLAMERNRRNVLAYLYNRMKMVMNYRWVKGNKLEGRVKDSAGPTEQKFFSSYDNLLSSYEESIGMGMDLTTEMEPPRDVMVNARVTRDLGLVSLESGDVNFVKDSVMYLKRVEVEYLIRDGSLVVLDRH
;
A
#
# COMPACT_ATOMS: atom_id res chain seq x y z
N MET A 1 -32.30 -17.74 2.56
CA MET A 1 -31.03 -17.88 3.30
C MET A 1 -30.40 -16.49 3.30
N ALA A 2 -30.42 -15.77 4.42
CA ALA A 2 -29.87 -14.41 4.45
C ALA A 2 -28.34 -14.51 4.35
N GLU A 3 -27.76 -13.96 3.27
CA GLU A 3 -26.30 -13.83 3.17
C GLU A 3 -25.79 -13.08 4.40
N MET A 4 -24.75 -13.63 5.02
CA MET A 4 -24.14 -13.02 6.20
C MET A 4 -23.54 -11.66 5.79
N PRO A 5 -23.88 -10.55 6.46
CA PRO A 5 -23.35 -9.25 6.10
C PRO A 5 -21.82 -9.20 6.31
N ALA A 6 -21.14 -8.36 5.54
CA ALA A 6 -19.69 -8.13 5.53
C ALA A 6 -18.80 -9.28 5.02
N THR A 7 -19.33 -10.17 4.18
CA THR A 7 -18.53 -11.19 3.47
C THR A 7 -17.67 -10.57 2.37
N ILE A 8 -18.22 -9.62 1.61
CA ILE A 8 -17.56 -8.94 0.49
C ILE A 8 -16.32 -8.18 0.98
N SER A 9 -16.44 -7.41 2.06
CA SER A 9 -15.31 -6.64 2.60
C SER A 9 -14.21 -7.52 3.21
N ALA A 10 -14.54 -8.75 3.62
CA ALA A 10 -13.54 -9.70 4.14
C ALA A 10 -12.62 -10.23 3.03
N GLU A 11 -13.07 -10.26 1.77
CA GLU A 11 -12.24 -10.67 0.62
C GLU A 11 -11.07 -9.71 0.40
N LEU A 12 -11.32 -8.39 0.55
CA LEU A 12 -10.27 -7.36 0.46
C LEU A 12 -9.12 -7.62 1.46
N VAL A 13 -9.46 -7.97 2.70
CA VAL A 13 -8.46 -8.23 3.74
C VAL A 13 -7.71 -9.55 3.48
N LYS A 14 -8.40 -10.57 2.96
CA LYS A 14 -7.78 -11.85 2.61
C LYS A 14 -6.80 -11.71 1.45
N GLU A 15 -7.15 -10.93 0.43
CA GLU A 15 -6.30 -10.62 -0.74
C GLU A 15 -4.95 -10.04 -0.28
N LEU A 16 -4.98 -9.04 0.60
CA LEU A 16 -3.77 -8.42 1.14
C LEU A 16 -2.95 -9.36 2.01
N LYS A 17 -3.59 -10.20 2.82
CA LYS A 17 -2.87 -11.15 3.68
C LYS A 17 -2.05 -12.16 2.86
N GLY A 18 -2.49 -12.48 1.65
CA GLY A 18 -1.82 -13.41 0.75
C GLY A 18 -0.76 -12.77 -0.16
N SER A 19 -0.65 -11.44 -0.18
CA SER A 19 0.18 -10.73 -1.14
C SER A 19 1.51 -10.27 -0.53
N THR A 20 2.61 -10.58 -1.20
CA THR A 20 3.96 -10.09 -0.87
C THR A 20 4.27 -8.75 -1.54
N GLU A 21 3.74 -8.54 -2.74
CA GLU A 21 3.82 -7.30 -3.52
C GLU A 21 2.47 -6.59 -3.53
N LEU A 22 2.43 -5.31 -3.93
CA LEU A 22 1.18 -4.54 -4.01
C LEU A 22 0.23 -5.19 -5.03
N PRO A 23 -0.94 -5.73 -4.61
CA PRO A 23 -1.89 -6.32 -5.55
C PRO A 23 -2.62 -5.25 -6.37
N PRO A 24 -3.32 -5.60 -7.46
CA PRO A 24 -4.12 -4.64 -8.23
C PRO A 24 -5.19 -3.95 -7.37
N TYR A 25 -5.40 -2.66 -7.58
CA TYR A 25 -6.41 -1.91 -6.81
C TYR A 25 -7.84 -2.40 -7.11
N ASN A 26 -8.49 -3.01 -6.12
CA ASN A 26 -9.83 -3.57 -6.25
C ASN A 26 -10.96 -2.53 -6.13
N ALA A 27 -11.06 -1.63 -7.12
CA ALA A 27 -12.08 -0.58 -7.16
C ALA A 27 -13.51 -1.13 -7.13
N LYS A 28 -13.75 -2.24 -7.85
CA LYS A 28 -15.06 -2.88 -7.97
C LYS A 28 -15.57 -3.34 -6.60
N THR A 29 -14.76 -4.09 -5.86
CA THR A 29 -15.16 -4.60 -4.55
C THR A 29 -15.37 -3.46 -3.55
N ILE A 30 -14.57 -2.38 -3.60
CA ILE A 30 -14.80 -1.20 -2.75
C ILE A 30 -16.17 -0.57 -3.03
N VAL A 31 -16.54 -0.40 -4.31
CA VAL A 31 -17.86 0.12 -4.69
C VAL A 31 -18.98 -0.80 -4.19
N MET A 32 -18.81 -2.12 -4.32
CA MET A 32 -19.78 -3.09 -3.81
C MET A 32 -19.94 -3.00 -2.29
N VAL A 33 -18.85 -2.88 -1.53
CA VAL A 33 -18.91 -2.69 -0.06
C VAL A 33 -19.59 -1.36 0.30
N ALA A 34 -19.33 -0.28 -0.45
CA ALA A 34 -20.01 0.99 -0.21
C ALA A 34 -21.53 0.89 -0.47
N GLN A 35 -21.94 0.19 -1.53
CA GLN A 35 -23.35 -0.11 -1.79
C GLN A 35 -23.97 -0.97 -0.68
N GLU A 36 -23.25 -1.98 -0.20
CA GLU A 36 -23.68 -2.81 0.92
C GLU A 36 -23.89 -1.97 2.19
N ILE A 37 -22.94 -1.08 2.52
CA ILE A 37 -23.07 -0.15 3.66
C ILE A 37 -24.33 0.73 3.51
N SER A 38 -24.60 1.27 2.31
CA SER A 38 -25.80 2.08 2.07
C SER A 38 -27.10 1.29 2.26
N VAL A 39 -27.14 0.03 1.82
CA VAL A 39 -28.31 -0.86 2.02
C VAL A 39 -28.49 -1.18 3.50
N LEU A 40 -27.40 -1.48 4.23
CA LEU A 40 -27.42 -1.72 5.66
C LEU A 40 -27.88 -0.48 6.44
N ALA A 41 -27.44 0.71 6.02
CA ALA A 41 -27.82 1.99 6.63
C ALA A 41 -29.32 2.26 6.46
N SER A 42 -29.88 2.03 5.27
CA SER A 42 -31.33 2.20 5.01
C SER A 42 -32.14 1.28 5.92
N LYS A 43 -31.83 -0.02 5.90
CA LYS A 43 -32.56 -1.03 6.70
C LYS A 43 -32.40 -0.80 8.20
N GLY A 44 -31.19 -0.45 8.64
CA GLY A 44 -30.91 -0.09 10.03
C GLY A 44 -31.69 1.15 10.47
N GLY A 45 -31.81 2.15 9.59
CA GLY A 45 -32.59 3.37 9.83
C GLY A 45 -34.09 3.12 9.94
N GLU A 46 -34.65 2.22 9.12
CA GLU A 46 -36.05 1.78 9.22
C GLU A 46 -36.31 1.14 10.59
N LEU A 47 -35.46 0.20 11.03
CA LEU A 47 -35.59 -0.43 12.34
C LEU A 47 -35.37 0.54 13.50
N MET A 48 -34.49 1.52 13.35
CA MET A 48 -34.26 2.57 14.35
C MET A 48 -35.50 3.47 14.49
N SER A 49 -36.19 3.75 13.39
CA SER A 49 -37.46 4.50 13.39
C SER A 49 -38.56 3.73 14.13
N GLU A 50 -38.70 2.43 13.86
CA GLU A 50 -39.67 1.58 14.57
C GLU A 50 -39.33 1.45 16.07
N TYR A 51 -38.04 1.33 16.41
CA TYR A 51 -37.60 1.38 17.80
C TYR A 51 -38.02 2.69 18.48
N ALA A 52 -37.74 3.84 17.86
CA ALA A 52 -38.10 5.15 18.43
C ALA A 52 -39.63 5.33 18.63
N LYS A 53 -40.45 4.77 17.74
CA LYS A 53 -41.91 4.75 17.92
C LYS A 53 -42.32 3.92 19.13
N SER A 54 -41.79 2.70 19.24
CA SER A 54 -42.08 1.82 20.39
C SER A 54 -41.60 2.40 21.72
N GLU A 55 -40.54 3.21 21.70
CA GLU A 55 -40.06 3.95 22.88
C GLU A 55 -41.09 4.99 23.34
N SER A 56 -41.65 5.76 22.39
CA SER A 56 -42.68 6.76 22.67
C SER A 56 -43.99 6.12 23.16
N GLU A 57 -44.30 4.91 22.72
CA GLU A 57 -45.49 4.15 23.11
C GLU A 57 -45.31 3.37 24.42
N GLY A 58 -44.08 3.25 24.92
CA GLY A 58 -43.77 2.48 26.14
C GLY A 58 -43.87 0.97 25.97
N ASP A 59 -43.79 0.44 24.73
CA ASP A 59 -43.86 -1.00 24.45
C ASP A 59 -42.49 -1.65 24.58
N GLU A 60 -42.18 -2.15 25.78
CA GLU A 60 -40.91 -2.81 26.10
C GLU A 60 -40.64 -4.06 25.23
N VAL A 61 -41.69 -4.78 24.81
CA VAL A 61 -41.55 -6.00 24.02
C VAL A 61 -41.17 -5.66 22.58
N ALA A 62 -41.82 -4.66 21.99
CA ALA A 62 -41.46 -4.14 20.67
C ALA A 62 -40.05 -3.52 20.67
N MET A 63 -39.70 -2.78 21.71
CA MET A 63 -38.35 -2.22 21.89
C MET A 63 -37.26 -3.30 21.90
N ALA A 64 -37.46 -4.36 22.69
CA ALA A 64 -36.52 -5.48 22.75
C ALA A 64 -36.35 -6.18 21.39
N LYS A 65 -37.44 -6.30 20.62
CA LYS A 65 -37.45 -6.87 19.27
C LYS A 65 -36.58 -6.07 18.29
N TYR A 66 -36.72 -4.74 18.26
CA TYR A 66 -35.99 -3.90 17.31
C TYR A 66 -34.54 -3.61 17.71
N ARG A 67 -34.25 -3.55 19.02
CA ARG A 67 -32.89 -3.29 19.55
C ARG A 67 -31.84 -4.26 19.01
N GLY A 68 -32.17 -5.55 18.95
CA GLY A 68 -31.25 -6.56 18.42
C GLY A 68 -30.92 -6.31 16.94
N GLY A 69 -31.93 -6.00 16.13
CA GLY A 69 -31.78 -5.70 14.71
C GLY A 69 -30.91 -4.47 14.47
N VAL A 70 -31.21 -3.35 15.12
CA VAL A 70 -30.45 -2.10 14.99
C VAL A 70 -28.96 -2.33 15.28
N ASN A 71 -28.64 -3.04 16.37
CA ASN A 71 -27.25 -3.35 16.73
C ASN A 71 -26.55 -4.21 15.66
N VAL A 72 -27.23 -5.21 15.10
CA VAL A 72 -26.65 -6.06 14.05
C VAL A 72 -26.31 -5.25 12.80
N PHE A 73 -27.21 -4.39 12.34
CA PHE A 73 -26.95 -3.52 11.17
C PHE A 73 -25.81 -2.54 11.44
N PHE A 74 -25.81 -1.88 12.60
CA PHE A 74 -24.74 -0.95 12.98
C PHE A 74 -23.36 -1.65 13.03
N LEU A 75 -23.28 -2.80 13.70
CA LEU A 75 -22.02 -3.55 13.81
C LEU A 75 -21.55 -4.09 12.45
N ALA A 76 -22.48 -4.49 11.57
CA ALA A 76 -22.15 -4.91 10.21
C ALA A 76 -21.55 -3.75 9.38
N MET A 77 -22.12 -2.55 9.46
CA MET A 77 -21.58 -1.36 8.81
C MET A 77 -20.18 -1.02 9.33
N GLU A 78 -19.99 -1.01 10.65
CA GLU A 78 -18.68 -0.73 11.25
C GLU A 78 -17.63 -1.78 10.86
N ARG A 79 -18.02 -3.05 10.73
CA ARG A 79 -17.15 -4.11 10.22
C ARG A 79 -16.73 -3.86 8.77
N ASN A 80 -17.69 -3.51 7.89
CA ASN A 80 -17.40 -3.16 6.50
C ASN A 80 -16.46 -1.95 6.40
N ARG A 81 -16.73 -0.89 7.16
CA ARG A 81 -15.87 0.30 7.22
C ARG A 81 -14.46 -0.05 7.68
N ARG A 82 -14.32 -0.83 8.76
CA ARG A 82 -13.02 -1.25 9.28
C ARG A 82 -12.21 -2.07 8.29
N ASN A 83 -12.85 -3.01 7.59
CA ASN A 83 -12.18 -3.85 6.59
C ASN A 83 -11.67 -3.03 5.40
N VAL A 84 -12.47 -2.10 4.88
CA VAL A 84 -12.05 -1.19 3.79
C VAL A 84 -10.89 -0.30 4.23
N LEU A 85 -10.98 0.28 5.44
CA LEU A 85 -9.88 1.09 5.98
C LEU A 85 -8.60 0.30 6.17
N ALA A 86 -8.69 -0.93 6.71
CA ALA A 86 -7.54 -1.81 6.85
C ALA A 86 -6.91 -2.12 5.48
N TYR A 87 -7.74 -2.37 4.46
CA TYR A 87 -7.28 -2.60 3.10
C TYR A 87 -6.52 -1.39 2.54
N LEU A 88 -7.13 -0.21 2.57
CA LEU A 88 -6.53 1.03 2.05
C LEU A 88 -5.25 1.40 2.81
N TYR A 89 -5.27 1.30 4.13
CA TYR A 89 -4.13 1.64 4.98
C TYR A 89 -2.93 0.74 4.71
N ASN A 90 -3.14 -0.58 4.55
CA ASN A 90 -2.05 -1.49 4.29
C ASN A 90 -1.44 -1.25 2.90
N ARG A 91 -2.27 -1.01 1.88
CA ARG A 91 -1.78 -0.65 0.54
C ARG A 91 -0.98 0.64 0.55
N MET A 92 -1.46 1.67 1.26
CA MET A 92 -0.73 2.92 1.47
C MET A 92 0.64 2.66 2.10
N LYS A 93 0.73 1.80 3.13
CA LYS A 93 2.02 1.40 3.71
C LYS A 93 2.95 0.72 2.71
N MET A 94 2.45 -0.16 1.86
CA MET A 94 3.25 -0.82 0.83
C MET A 94 3.78 0.20 -0.18
N VAL A 95 2.95 1.16 -0.59
CA VAL A 95 3.33 2.26 -1.49
C VAL A 95 4.37 3.19 -0.84
N MET A 96 4.22 3.52 0.45
CA MET A 96 5.23 4.28 1.19
C MET A 96 6.54 3.50 1.29
N ASN A 97 6.49 2.21 1.64
CA ASN A 97 7.67 1.37 1.74
C ASN A 97 8.42 1.26 0.39
N TYR A 98 7.69 1.25 -0.72
CA TYR A 98 8.29 1.30 -2.05
C TYR A 98 9.19 2.53 -2.23
N ARG A 99 8.80 3.71 -1.70
CA ARG A 99 9.64 4.92 -1.77
C ARG A 99 11.01 4.73 -1.10
N TRP A 100 11.01 4.05 0.04
CA TRP A 100 12.22 3.78 0.82
C TRP A 100 13.08 2.66 0.24
N VAL A 101 12.45 1.67 -0.40
CA VAL A 101 13.16 0.46 -0.88
C VAL A 101 13.51 0.51 -2.37
N LYS A 102 12.75 1.21 -3.21
CA LYS A 102 12.95 1.20 -4.67
C LYS A 102 13.24 2.59 -5.23
N GLY A 103 12.60 3.62 -4.70
CA GLY A 103 12.96 5.02 -4.98
C GLY A 103 11.79 5.93 -5.23
N ASN A 104 12.07 7.12 -5.75
CA ASN A 104 11.14 8.24 -5.91
C ASN A 104 10.11 8.10 -7.03
N LYS A 105 10.06 6.96 -7.73
CA LYS A 105 9.15 6.76 -8.86
C LYS A 105 8.58 5.35 -8.85
N LEU A 106 7.24 5.25 -8.89
CA LEU A 106 6.54 3.98 -9.10
C LEU A 106 6.77 3.51 -10.53
N GLU A 107 7.25 2.27 -10.68
CA GLU A 107 7.53 1.67 -11.99
C GLU A 107 7.01 0.22 -12.07
N GLY A 108 6.90 -0.28 -13.30
CA GLY A 108 6.46 -1.63 -13.61
C GLY A 108 5.12 -2.01 -12.97
N ARG A 109 5.05 -3.27 -12.51
CA ARG A 109 3.82 -3.88 -11.97
C ARG A 109 3.22 -3.11 -10.80
N VAL A 110 4.03 -2.44 -9.98
CA VAL A 110 3.54 -1.67 -8.81
C VAL A 110 2.78 -0.43 -9.27
N LYS A 111 3.27 0.28 -10.30
CA LYS A 111 2.58 1.42 -10.89
C LYS A 111 1.23 1.00 -11.48
N ASP A 112 1.21 -0.11 -12.21
CA ASP A 112 -0.01 -0.61 -12.86
C ASP A 112 -1.04 -1.10 -11.83
N SER A 113 -0.56 -1.62 -10.69
CA SER A 113 -1.41 -2.11 -9.60
C SER A 113 -1.90 -1.01 -8.66
N ALA A 114 -1.21 0.14 -8.63
CA ALA A 114 -1.58 1.27 -7.80
C ALA A 114 -2.75 2.05 -8.41
N GLY A 115 -3.76 2.35 -7.60
CA GLY A 115 -4.88 3.18 -8.01
C GLY A 115 -4.45 4.63 -8.31
N PRO A 116 -5.24 5.41 -9.06
CA PRO A 116 -4.88 6.78 -9.43
C PRO A 116 -4.67 7.71 -8.22
N THR A 117 -5.45 7.51 -7.16
CA THR A 117 -5.28 8.26 -5.90
C THR A 117 -4.02 7.83 -5.15
N GLU A 118 -3.65 6.54 -5.20
CA GLU A 118 -2.43 6.02 -4.57
C GLU A 118 -1.18 6.56 -5.28
N GLN A 119 -1.21 6.68 -6.61
CA GLN A 119 -0.13 7.30 -7.38
C GLN A 119 0.04 8.79 -7.03
N LYS A 120 -1.06 9.54 -6.91
CA LYS A 120 -1.02 10.94 -6.45
C LYS A 120 -0.47 11.05 -5.02
N PHE A 121 -0.93 10.19 -4.12
CA PHE A 121 -0.43 10.11 -2.75
C PHE A 121 1.08 9.86 -2.73
N PHE A 122 1.57 8.92 -3.55
CA PHE A 122 2.99 8.63 -3.66
C PHE A 122 3.80 9.86 -4.09
N SER A 123 3.35 10.57 -5.13
CA SER A 123 4.01 11.82 -5.57
C SER A 123 4.02 12.90 -4.48
N SER A 124 2.93 13.04 -3.73
CA SER A 124 2.89 13.98 -2.59
C SER A 124 3.82 13.56 -1.45
N TYR A 125 3.92 12.25 -1.19
CA TYR A 125 4.80 11.71 -0.17
C TYR A 125 6.28 11.84 -0.56
N ASP A 126 6.61 11.61 -1.82
CA ASP A 126 7.94 11.84 -2.37
C ASP A 126 8.37 13.30 -2.21
N ASN A 127 7.51 14.25 -2.63
CA ASN A 127 7.78 15.68 -2.46
C ASN A 127 7.99 16.06 -0.98
N LEU A 128 7.19 15.49 -0.07
CA LEU A 128 7.34 15.73 1.36
C LEU A 128 8.69 15.24 1.88
N LEU A 129 9.13 14.07 1.44
CA LEU A 129 10.43 13.51 1.81
C LEU A 129 11.57 14.36 1.25
N SER A 130 11.50 14.75 -0.03
CA SER A 130 12.51 15.61 -0.66
C SER A 130 12.61 16.97 0.06
N SER A 131 11.49 17.60 0.42
CA SER A 131 11.52 18.84 1.22
C SER A 131 12.14 18.64 2.60
N TYR A 132 11.96 17.46 3.20
CA TYR A 132 12.59 17.14 4.48
C TYR A 132 14.10 16.94 4.33
N GLU A 133 14.55 16.21 3.29
CA GLU A 133 15.96 16.04 2.93
C GLU A 133 16.67 17.38 2.71
N GLU A 134 16.02 18.29 1.98
CA GLU A 134 16.50 19.66 1.78
C GLU A 134 16.62 20.43 3.11
N SER A 135 15.64 20.27 4.01
CA SER A 135 15.62 20.99 5.30
C SER A 135 16.76 20.58 6.25
N ILE A 136 17.27 19.36 6.12
CA ILE A 136 18.43 18.88 6.88
C ILE A 136 19.72 19.58 6.41
N GLY A 137 19.74 20.09 5.16
CA GLY A 137 20.83 20.92 4.64
C GLY A 137 22.14 20.18 4.37
N MET A 138 22.14 18.84 4.44
CA MET A 138 23.33 18.00 4.23
C MET A 138 23.42 17.42 2.82
N GLY A 139 22.42 17.63 1.96
CA GLY A 139 22.38 17.04 0.61
C GLY A 139 22.39 15.51 0.62
N MET A 140 21.88 14.90 1.69
CA MET A 140 21.87 13.45 1.91
C MET A 140 20.51 12.88 1.52
N ASP A 141 20.52 11.84 0.67
CA ASP A 141 19.34 11.00 0.42
C ASP A 141 19.13 10.08 1.64
N LEU A 142 17.97 10.18 2.28
CA LEU A 142 17.67 9.39 3.47
C LEU A 142 17.30 7.94 3.14
N THR A 143 17.11 7.63 1.87
CA THR A 143 16.70 6.32 1.37
C THR A 143 17.85 5.47 0.86
N THR A 144 19.08 6.00 0.90
CA THR A 144 20.33 5.29 0.60
C THR A 144 21.00 4.79 1.88
N GLU A 145 21.94 3.84 1.76
CA GLU A 145 22.79 3.35 2.86
C GLU A 145 22.06 2.60 3.98
N MET A 146 21.00 1.86 3.65
CA MET A 146 20.24 1.05 4.61
C MET A 146 21.07 -0.08 5.26
N GLU A 147 22.18 -0.48 4.63
CA GLU A 147 23.11 -1.48 5.14
C GLU A 147 24.48 -0.84 5.40
N PRO A 148 25.14 -1.18 6.53
CA PRO A 148 26.46 -0.65 6.82
C PRO A 148 27.45 -1.04 5.71
N PRO A 149 28.22 -0.08 5.17
CA PRO A 149 29.17 -0.36 4.11
C PRO A 149 30.29 -1.27 4.61
N ARG A 150 30.48 -2.42 3.95
CA ARG A 150 31.58 -3.34 4.23
C ARG A 150 32.85 -2.93 3.49
N ASP A 151 32.71 -2.61 2.20
CA ASP A 151 33.79 -2.25 1.30
C ASP A 151 33.40 -1.07 0.41
N VAL A 152 34.36 -0.18 0.13
CA VAL A 152 34.17 1.00 -0.74
C VAL A 152 33.91 0.60 -2.19
N MET A 153 34.51 -0.51 -2.62
CA MET A 153 34.41 -1.05 -3.97
C MET A 153 33.73 -2.41 -3.93
N VAL A 154 32.88 -2.70 -4.91
CA VAL A 154 32.14 -3.96 -5.01
C VAL A 154 32.33 -4.60 -6.38
N ASN A 155 32.41 -5.93 -6.39
CA ASN A 155 32.26 -6.70 -7.63
C ASN A 155 30.77 -6.93 -7.84
N ALA A 156 30.21 -6.35 -8.89
CA ALA A 156 28.80 -6.46 -9.21
C ALA A 156 28.62 -7.16 -10.56
N ARG A 157 27.65 -8.08 -10.64
CA ARG A 157 27.22 -8.71 -11.87
C ARG A 157 25.96 -8.06 -12.39
N VAL A 158 25.94 -7.77 -13.68
CA VAL A 158 24.81 -7.15 -14.37
C VAL A 158 23.73 -8.20 -14.65
N THR A 159 22.50 -7.98 -14.16
CA THR A 159 21.38 -8.93 -14.34
C THR A 159 20.60 -8.67 -15.62
N ARG A 160 20.57 -7.42 -16.09
CA ARG A 160 19.89 -6.99 -17.32
C ARG A 160 20.72 -5.95 -18.06
N ASP A 161 20.60 -5.91 -19.38
CA ASP A 161 21.29 -4.92 -20.20
C ASP A 161 20.74 -3.51 -19.89
N LEU A 162 21.64 -2.59 -19.50
CA LEU A 162 21.29 -1.20 -19.22
C LEU A 162 21.91 -0.23 -20.25
N GLY A 163 22.81 -0.72 -21.10
CA GLY A 163 23.58 0.12 -22.01
C GLY A 163 24.51 1.11 -21.28
N LEU A 164 24.68 2.29 -21.86
CA LEU A 164 25.58 3.33 -21.35
C LEU A 164 24.92 4.08 -20.18
N VAL A 165 25.50 3.98 -18.99
CA VAL A 165 25.06 4.68 -17.79
C VAL A 165 26.15 5.65 -17.36
N SER A 166 25.77 6.90 -17.11
CA SER A 166 26.69 7.93 -16.63
C SER A 166 26.82 7.82 -15.11
N LEU A 167 28.03 7.51 -14.64
CA LEU A 167 28.40 7.52 -13.23
C LEU A 167 29.30 8.72 -12.95
N GLU A 168 29.49 9.06 -11.67
CA GLU A 168 30.43 10.13 -11.29
C GLU A 168 31.88 9.83 -11.71
N SER A 169 32.27 8.55 -11.73
CA SER A 169 33.58 8.11 -12.21
C SER A 169 33.69 8.06 -13.74
N GLY A 170 32.60 8.29 -14.49
CA GLY A 170 32.54 8.27 -15.94
C GLY A 170 31.44 7.37 -16.52
N ASP A 171 31.30 7.40 -17.84
CA ASP A 171 30.31 6.59 -18.55
C ASP A 171 30.74 5.12 -18.63
N VAL A 172 29.88 4.23 -18.17
CA VAL A 172 30.12 2.78 -18.13
C VAL A 172 29.03 2.06 -18.91
N ASN A 173 29.43 1.16 -19.80
CA ASN A 173 28.48 0.33 -20.55
C ASN A 173 28.19 -0.97 -19.79
N PHE A 174 26.96 -1.13 -19.34
CA PHE A 174 26.49 -2.26 -18.55
C PHE A 174 25.84 -3.33 -19.42
N VAL A 175 26.64 -4.31 -19.84
CA VAL A 175 26.19 -5.46 -20.63
C VAL A 175 25.72 -6.58 -19.71
N LYS A 176 24.61 -7.24 -20.06
CA LYS A 176 24.06 -8.37 -19.30
C LYS A 176 25.13 -9.45 -19.03
N ASP A 177 25.11 -10.03 -17.83
CA ASP A 177 25.99 -11.09 -17.33
C ASP A 177 27.48 -10.72 -17.21
N SER A 178 27.84 -9.46 -17.51
CA SER A 178 29.19 -8.94 -17.25
C SER A 178 29.41 -8.71 -15.76
N VAL A 179 30.67 -8.83 -15.32
CA VAL A 179 31.10 -8.54 -13.94
C VAL A 179 31.99 -7.31 -13.98
N MET A 180 31.67 -6.34 -13.12
CA MET A 180 32.35 -5.05 -13.08
C MET A 180 32.78 -4.73 -11.64
N TYR A 181 33.87 -3.99 -11.50
CA TYR A 181 34.37 -3.52 -10.21
C TYR A 181 34.11 -2.02 -10.10
N LEU A 182 33.15 -1.66 -9.25
CA LEU A 182 32.57 -0.31 -9.21
C LEU A 182 32.54 0.20 -7.76
N LYS A 183 32.57 1.53 -7.60
CA LYS A 183 32.38 2.16 -6.28
C LYS A 183 30.95 1.91 -5.83
N ARG A 184 30.77 1.40 -4.60
CA ARG A 184 29.44 1.03 -4.09
C ARG A 184 28.46 2.20 -4.14
N VAL A 185 28.90 3.38 -3.70
CA VAL A 185 28.09 4.60 -3.62
C VAL A 185 27.47 4.96 -4.98
N GLU A 186 28.23 4.83 -6.07
CA GLU A 186 27.76 5.21 -7.42
C GLU A 186 26.74 4.22 -8.00
N VAL A 187 26.74 2.97 -7.54
CA VAL A 187 25.93 1.89 -8.13
C VAL A 187 24.86 1.35 -7.19
N GLU A 188 24.72 1.96 -6.01
CA GLU A 188 23.79 1.51 -4.98
C GLU A 188 22.33 1.53 -5.47
N TYR A 189 21.95 2.57 -6.21
CA TYR A 189 20.61 2.65 -6.80
C TYR A 189 20.33 1.51 -7.79
N LEU A 190 21.35 1.06 -8.54
CA LEU A 190 21.25 -0.06 -9.48
C LEU A 190 21.17 -1.41 -8.77
N ILE A 191 21.89 -1.56 -7.66
CA ILE A 191 21.80 -2.74 -6.78
C ILE A 191 20.41 -2.81 -6.17
N ARG A 192 19.90 -1.68 -5.66
CA ARG A 192 18.58 -1.57 -5.03
C ARG A 192 17.43 -1.89 -6.00
N ASP A 193 17.54 -1.41 -7.24
CA ASP A 193 16.59 -1.74 -8.29
C ASP A 193 16.65 -3.23 -8.69
N GLY A 194 17.78 -3.90 -8.46
CA GLY A 194 18.02 -5.31 -8.80
C GLY A 194 18.67 -5.51 -10.17
N SER A 195 19.14 -4.42 -10.78
CA SER A 195 19.89 -4.44 -12.04
C SER A 195 21.32 -4.94 -11.87
N LEU A 196 21.86 -4.82 -10.65
CA LEU A 196 23.16 -5.34 -10.26
C LEU A 196 23.02 -6.27 -9.06
N VAL A 197 23.80 -7.35 -9.04
CA VAL A 197 23.92 -8.25 -7.88
C VAL A 197 25.36 -8.23 -7.41
N VAL A 198 25.57 -7.89 -6.14
CA VAL A 198 26.89 -7.92 -5.51
C VAL A 198 27.35 -9.38 -5.39
N LEU A 199 28.56 -9.64 -5.86
CA LEU A 199 29.26 -10.90 -5.67
C LEU A 199 30.12 -10.76 -4.41
N ASP A 200 29.66 -11.30 -3.29
CA ASP A 200 30.46 -11.33 -2.07
C ASP A 200 31.75 -12.12 -2.32
N ARG A 201 32.89 -11.56 -1.90
CA ARG A 201 34.12 -12.33 -1.73
C ARG A 201 33.97 -13.12 -0.42
N HIS A 202 33.90 -14.44 -0.52
CA HIS A 202 34.21 -15.30 0.63
C HIS A 202 35.67 -15.10 1.06
#